data_AF-A0A6G7X574-F1
#
_entry.id   AF-A0A6G7X574-F1
#
_cell.length_a   1.000
_cell.length_b   1.000
_cell.length_c   1.000
_cell.angle_alpha   90.00
_cell.angle_beta   90.00
_cell.angle_gamma   90.00
#
_symmetry.space_group_name_H-M   'P 1'
#
loop_
_entity.id
_entity.type
_entity.pdbx_description
1 polymer ?
#
loop_
_entity_poly.entity_id
_entity_poly.type
_entity_poly.pdbx_seq_one_letter_code
_entity_poly.pdbx_strand_id
1 'polypeptide(L)'
;MEAQIRVVHNEASIIIDSPQTFISFDQRYALKGYPIPCELFFKPIPEVMMMIESSGIVEIDPDFTRYSTESGVCSILLIPQTGYSNEKMIRLFSNLLVKFNLA
;
A
#
# COMPACT_ATOMS: atom_id res chain seq x y z
N MET A 1 14.58 -13.48 -13.34
CA MET A 1 15.11 -12.20 -12.85
C MET A 1 14.20 -11.82 -11.71
N GLU A 2 14.66 -11.89 -10.46
CA GLU A 2 13.84 -11.48 -9.32
C GLU A 2 13.55 -9.99 -9.47
N ALA A 3 12.27 -9.62 -9.40
CA ALA A 3 11.86 -8.23 -9.48
C ALA A 3 12.50 -7.47 -8.31
N GLN A 4 13.28 -6.43 -8.63
CA GLN A 4 14.06 -5.71 -7.62
C GLN A 4 13.15 -4.71 -6.90
N ILE A 5 12.39 -5.19 -5.92
CA ILE A 5 11.61 -4.32 -5.03
C ILE A 5 12.58 -3.53 -4.15
N ARG A 6 12.42 -2.21 -4.12
CA ARG A 6 13.17 -1.30 -3.27
C ARG A 6 12.22 -0.64 -2.28
N VAL A 7 12.68 -0.46 -1.05
CA VAL A 7 11.91 0.27 -0.04
C VAL A 7 12.66 1.56 0.28
N VAL A 8 12.02 2.69 0.02
CA VAL A 8 12.54 4.02 0.28
C VAL A 8 11.79 4.62 1.45
N HIS A 9 12.54 5.04 2.47
CA HIS A 9 12.00 5.76 3.62
C HIS A 9 12.34 7.24 3.45
N ASN A 10 11.34 8.10 3.50
CA ASN A 10 11.54 9.54 3.66
C ASN A 10 10.84 10.02 4.95
N GLU A 11 10.94 11.31 5.26
CA GLU A 11 10.41 11.88 6.51
C GLU A 11 8.89 11.71 6.67
N ALA A 12 8.14 11.66 5.56
CA ALA A 12 6.68 11.60 5.57
C ALA A 12 6.13 10.20 5.25
N SER A 13 6.77 9.48 4.34
CA SER A 13 6.20 8.34 3.66
C SER A 13 7.19 7.20 3.53
N ILE A 14 6.62 6.01 3.38
CA ILE A 14 7.33 4.81 2.95
C ILE A 14 6.88 4.50 1.53
N ILE A 15 7.85 4.30 0.64
CA ILE A 15 7.63 3.98 -0.77
C ILE A 15 8.17 2.58 -1.04
N ILE A 16 7.33 1.72 -1.60
CA ILE A 16 7.68 0.37 -2.06
C ILE A 16 7.68 0.42 -3.57
N ASP A 17 8.88 0.48 -4.13
CA ASP A 17 9.15 0.78 -5.52
C ASP A 17 9.52 -0.48 -6.29
N SER A 18 9.01 -0.58 -7.52
CA SER A 18 9.32 -1.64 -8.46
C SER A 18 9.49 -1.05 -9.87
N PRO A 19 10.21 -1.72 -10.78
CA PRO A 19 10.29 -1.32 -12.18
C PRO A 19 8.96 -0.99 -12.88
N GLN A 20 7.84 -1.58 -12.45
CA GLN A 20 6.54 -1.43 -13.11
C GLN A 20 5.56 -0.55 -12.34
N THR A 21 5.63 -0.54 -11.01
CA THR A 21 4.66 0.13 -10.15
C THR A 21 5.32 0.61 -8.86
N PHE A 22 4.64 1.46 -8.10
CA PHE A 22 5.03 1.70 -6.72
C PHE A 22 3.82 1.93 -5.82
N ILE A 23 4.04 1.76 -4.52
CA ILE A 23 3.06 1.98 -3.47
C ILE A 23 3.67 2.98 -2.48
N SER A 24 2.92 4.00 -2.09
CA SER A 24 3.33 5.01 -1.12
C SER A 24 2.33 5.10 0.00
N PHE A 25 2.77 5.19 1.25
CA PHE A 25 1.88 5.45 2.39
C PHE A 25 2.51 6.39 3.42
N ASP A 26 1.70 7.28 4.00
CA ASP A 26 2.16 8.33 4.94
C ASP A 26 2.30 7.78 6.37
N GLN A 27 3.55 7.48 6.76
CA GLN A 27 3.85 6.90 8.06
C GLN A 27 3.58 7.86 9.24
N ARG A 28 3.44 9.17 9.01
CA ARG A 28 3.16 10.14 10.08
C ARG A 28 1.77 9.96 10.65
N TYR A 29 0.81 9.50 9.83
CA TYR A 29 -0.54 9.19 10.27
C TYR A 29 -0.55 7.94 11.15
N ALA A 30 0.19 6.91 10.75
CA ALA A 30 0.35 5.68 11.51
C ALA A 30 0.90 5.94 12.93
N LEU A 31 1.93 6.78 13.04
CA LEU A 31 2.55 7.16 14.32
C LEU A 31 1.60 7.91 15.26
N LYS A 32 0.57 8.55 14.72
CA LYS A 32 -0.45 9.29 15.48
C LYS A 32 -1.72 8.49 15.74
N GLY A 33 -1.77 7.23 15.28
CA GLY A 33 -2.95 6.39 15.38
C GLY A 33 -4.10 6.82 14.45
N TYR A 34 -3.79 7.53 13.36
CA TYR A 34 -4.78 7.95 12.37
C TYR A 34 -4.82 7.00 11.17
N PRO A 35 -5.94 6.98 10.42
CA PRO A 35 -6.00 6.32 9.13
C PRO A 35 -4.90 6.84 8.19
N ILE A 36 -4.26 5.92 7.47
CA ILE A 36 -3.05 6.14 6.70
C ILE A 36 -3.43 6.33 5.23
N PRO A 37 -3.22 7.51 4.64
CA PRO A 37 -3.31 7.70 3.20
C PRO A 37 -2.31 6.79 2.49
N CYS A 38 -2.80 6.03 1.51
CA CYS A 38 -2.00 5.13 0.70
C CYS A 38 -2.33 5.33 -0.78
N GLU A 39 -1.30 5.38 -1.60
CA GLU A 39 -1.38 5.56 -3.04
C GLU A 39 -0.79 4.34 -3.73
N LEU A 40 -1.58 3.70 -4.59
CA LEU A 40 -1.17 2.62 -5.47
C LEU A 40 -1.03 3.19 -6.88
N PHE A 41 0.16 3.14 -7.46
CA PHE A 41 0.42 3.65 -8.81
C PHE A 41 0.13 2.56 -9.86
N PHE A 42 -1.05 1.96 -9.72
CA PHE A 42 -1.67 1.00 -10.63
C PHE A 42 -3.16 0.91 -10.30
N LYS A 43 -3.95 0.35 -11.23
CA LYS A 43 -5.35 0.00 -10.95
C LYS A 43 -5.42 -1.32 -10.18
N PRO A 44 -5.78 -1.34 -8.89
CA PRO A 44 -5.87 -2.59 -8.15
C PRO A 44 -7.02 -3.45 -8.69
N ILE A 45 -6.77 -4.75 -8.83
CA ILE A 45 -7.82 -5.74 -9.03
C ILE A 45 -8.47 -6.11 -7.68
N PRO A 46 -9.72 -6.61 -7.66
CA PRO A 46 -10.42 -6.95 -6.41
C PRO A 46 -9.63 -7.86 -5.46
N GLU A 47 -8.83 -8.78 -6.01
CA GLU A 47 -8.00 -9.71 -5.25
C GLU A 47 -6.87 -9.01 -4.48
N VAL A 48 -6.34 -7.90 -5.00
CA VAL A 48 -5.34 -7.07 -4.30
C VAL A 48 -5.99 -6.43 -3.08
N MET A 49 -7.17 -5.82 -3.26
CA MET A 49 -7.91 -5.17 -2.17
C MET A 49 -8.27 -6.16 -1.07
N MET A 50 -8.83 -7.31 -1.46
CA MET A 50 -9.18 -8.39 -0.53
C MET A 50 -7.96 -8.93 0.23
N MET A 51 -6.80 -9.05 -0.41
CA MET A 51 -5.57 -9.48 0.27
C MET A 51 -5.04 -8.45 1.27
N ILE A 52 -5.22 -7.16 1.00
CA ILE A 52 -4.87 -6.10 1.95
C ILE A 52 -5.74 -6.25 3.21
N GLU A 53 -7.06 -6.35 3.06
CA GLU A 53 -8.00 -6.48 4.18
C GLU A 53 -7.82 -7.80 4.95
N SER A 54 -7.74 -8.94 4.24
CA SER A 54 -7.57 -10.25 4.88
C SER A 54 -6.21 -10.45 5.56
N SER A 55 -5.25 -9.54 5.37
CA SER A 55 -3.98 -9.57 6.08
C SER A 55 -4.13 -9.34 7.59
N GLY A 56 -5.23 -8.69 8.02
CA GLY A 56 -5.46 -8.28 9.41
C GLY A 56 -4.49 -7.20 9.90
N ILE A 57 -3.70 -6.60 9.01
CA ILE A 57 -2.76 -5.51 9.33
C ILE A 57 -3.47 -4.15 9.25
N VAL A 58 -4.34 -4.00 8.26
CA VAL A 58 -5.13 -2.80 7.98
C VAL A 58 -6.49 -3.20 7.42
N GLU A 59 -7.49 -2.37 7.66
CA GLU A 59 -8.75 -2.36 6.89
C GLU A 59 -8.71 -1.24 5.85
N ILE A 60 -9.46 -1.38 4.76
CA ILE A 60 -9.59 -0.32 3.76
C ILE A 60 -10.89 0.43 4.04
N ASP A 61 -10.83 1.75 4.12
CA ASP A 61 -12.03 2.57 4.17
C ASP A 61 -12.61 2.72 2.74
N PRO A 62 -13.79 2.15 2.45
CA PRO A 62 -14.38 2.18 1.12
C PRO A 62 -14.81 3.59 0.70
N ASP A 63 -15.15 4.48 1.64
CA ASP A 63 -15.65 5.83 1.35
C ASP A 63 -14.53 6.74 0.80
N PHE A 64 -13.27 6.37 1.10
CA PHE A 64 -12.07 7.10 0.69
C PHE A 64 -11.27 6.40 -0.41
N THR A 65 -11.84 5.36 -1.02
CA THR A 65 -11.21 4.67 -2.17
C THR A 65 -11.55 5.39 -3.48
N ARG A 66 -10.52 5.92 -4.15
CA ARG A 66 -10.65 6.68 -5.40
C ARG A 66 -9.64 6.15 -6.42
N TYR A 67 -10.05 5.98 -7.66
CA TYR A 67 -9.14 5.69 -8.77
C TYR A 67 -9.21 6.80 -9.81
N SER A 68 -8.06 7.40 -10.11
CA SER A 68 -7.91 8.39 -11.18
C SER A 68 -7.38 7.70 -12.42
N THR A 69 -8.20 7.64 -13.47
CA THR A 69 -7.79 7.10 -14.78
C THR A 69 -6.73 7.95 -15.46
N GLU A 70 -6.70 9.26 -15.19
CA GLU A 70 -5.78 10.21 -15.82
C GLU A 70 -4.35 10.03 -15.29
N SER A 71 -4.21 9.83 -13.98
CA SER A 71 -2.90 9.66 -13.33
C SER A 71 -2.52 8.20 -13.13
N GLY A 72 -3.43 7.25 -13.34
CA GLY A 72 -3.20 5.83 -13.06
C GLY A 72 -3.00 5.53 -11.56
N VAL A 73 -3.50 6.41 -10.69
CA VAL A 73 -3.31 6.31 -9.23
C VAL A 73 -4.61 5.90 -8.55
N CYS A 74 -4.53 4.90 -7.69
CA CYS A 74 -5.57 4.55 -6.73
C CYS A 74 -5.18 5.08 -5.35
N SER A 75 -5.98 6.00 -4.82
CA SER A 75 -5.86 6.48 -3.44
C SER A 75 -6.81 5.67 -2.57
N ILE A 76 -6.29 5.10 -1.49
CA ILE A 76 -7.05 4.36 -0.48
C ILE A 76 -6.67 4.88 0.91
N LEU A 77 -7.58 4.74 1.86
CA LEU A 77 -7.32 5.07 3.26
C LEU A 77 -7.26 3.78 4.06
N LEU A 78 -6.14 3.54 4.72
CA LEU A 78 -5.87 2.32 5.47
C LEU A 78 -6.09 2.57 6.97
N ILE A 79 -6.94 1.77 7.61
CA ILE A 79 -7.21 1.85 9.04
C ILE A 79 -6.34 0.80 9.76
N PRO A 80 -5.31 1.21 10.55
CA PRO A 80 -4.43 0.28 11.25
C PRO A 80 -5.19 -0.64 12.21
N GLN A 81 -4.89 -1.93 12.17
CA GLN A 81 -5.46 -2.94 13.05
C GLN A 81 -4.54 -3.26 14.24
N THR A 82 -5.04 -4.06 15.19
CA THR A 82 -4.25 -4.48 16.36
C THR A 82 -2.98 -5.23 15.91
N GLY A 83 -1.81 -4.76 16.36
CA GLY A 83 -0.53 -5.34 15.98
C GLY A 83 0.02 -4.84 14.64
N TYR A 84 -0.52 -3.75 14.10
CA TYR A 84 0.05 -2.97 13.01
C TYR A 84 1.53 -2.62 13.24
N SER A 85 2.32 -2.65 12.17
CA SER A 85 3.67 -2.05 12.12
C SER A 85 4.02 -1.72 10.67
N ASN A 86 4.89 -0.72 10.47
CA ASN A 86 5.36 -0.35 9.14
C ASN A 86 6.04 -1.54 8.45
N GLU A 87 6.80 -2.35 9.19
CA GLU A 87 7.48 -3.55 8.66
C GLU A 87 6.49 -4.59 8.13
N LYS A 88 5.37 -4.82 8.84
CA LYS A 88 4.31 -5.73 8.38
C LYS A 88 3.64 -5.19 7.12
N MET A 89 3.35 -3.88 7.08
CA MET A 89 2.76 -3.25 5.90
C MET A 89 3.72 -3.29 4.69
N ILE A 90 5.01 -3.04 4.89
CA ILE A 90 6.05 -3.17 3.85
C ILE A 90 6.08 -4.60 3.29
N ARG A 91 6.09 -5.61 4.17
CA ARG A 91 6.08 -7.02 3.74
C ARG A 91 4.81 -7.39 2.99
N LEU A 92 3.65 -6.94 3.47
CA LEU A 92 2.36 -7.15 2.79
C LEU A 92 2.40 -6.63 1.36
N PHE A 93 2.74 -5.36 1.18
CA PHE A 93 2.76 -4.73 -0.13
C PHE A 93 3.86 -5.28 -1.04
N SER A 94 5.06 -5.56 -0.52
CA SER A 94 6.12 -6.21 -1.30
C SER A 94 5.67 -7.57 -1.82
N ASN A 95 5.01 -8.37 -0.97
CA ASN A 95 4.47 -9.68 -1.36
C ASN A 95 3.34 -9.55 -2.39
N LEU A 96 2.49 -8.51 -2.29
CA LEU A 96 1.46 -8.22 -3.27
C LEU A 96 2.08 -7.93 -4.64
N LEU A 97 3.12 -7.08 -4.69
CA LEU A 97 3.77 -6.75 -5.95
C LEU A 97 4.35 -8.00 -6.63
N VAL A 98 5.04 -8.87 -5.88
CA VAL A 98 5.55 -10.13 -6.41
C VAL A 98 4.43 -11.05 -6.87
N LYS A 99 3.41 -11.27 -6.04
CA LYS A 99 2.34 -12.25 -6.30
C LYS A 99 1.52 -11.90 -7.54
N PHE A 100 1.29 -10.62 -7.79
CA PHE A 100 0.48 -10.16 -8.93
C PHE A 100 1.31 -9.71 -10.13
N ASN A 101 2.62 -9.99 -10.13
CA ASN A 101 3.54 -9.58 -11.20
C ASN A 101 3.50 -8.06 -11.48
N LEU A 102 3.36 -7.28 -10.41
CA LEU A 102 3.41 -5.82 -10.38
C LEU A 102 4.80 -5.30 -9.93
N ALA A 103 5.73 -6.22 -9.71
CA ALA A 103 7.11 -5.96 -9.35
C ALA A 103 8.00 -5.76 -10.59
#